data_AF-A0A359BHP0-F1
#
_entry.id   AF-A0A359BHP0-F1
#
_cell.length_a   1.000
_cell.length_b   1.000
_cell.length_c   1.000
_cell.angle_alpha   90.00
_cell.angle_beta   90.00
_cell.angle_gamma   90.00
#
_symmetry.space_group_name_H-M   'P 1'
#
loop_
_entity.id
_entity.type
_entity.pdbx_description
1 polymer ?
#
loop_
_entity_poly.entity_id
_entity_poly.type
_entity_poly.pdbx_seq_one_letter_code
_entity_poly.pdbx_strand_id
1 'polypeptide(L)'
;MSENSVNNPEFKFKIRDFSFNKSDFKENKKEKFLFNYLSESLNFLEKLDMAKESKGVITSEDINIFLANKDVQKNNITESDVINFLNKVEKLNPTEENLAYSKMNFVDENNQPIINKDLKEYFSSETRYDFEFQKDFINQDGTIKKGFEVFDLNNDKKLDNIELNYINQTAVGQKGYNQLNSYLSSLDSLDSSDNVVTKQAKQTLYQNLETEENKKLLSELKNITIKGDFDKKLVTSEIINMFQNGEKSLNFNDICDSTGHLKSGFEMFDLNGDLMLDEKEKAFFSSGGHPISDDSSKLSLKNLVQSIEMLDKIGFDKVYCENKADNTVTSDDKKSLYKMISASNEMLDNITELPKELQEKYKNALKNIYLGDYTNSYAFGHTKDNTIAINCKLANTTEISSILIHELTHYLLNENGMEASTMQEVETFFMEYKLYEHERKNPDYMKDKKSFYFGIESNVIDMNYMNYADKLKSENPNIPEKELAVKAFVKTHYDYYKNHYMDVKSPEELEKLVKENNKYVYLK
;
A
#
# COMPACT_ATOMS: atom_id res chain seq x y z
N MET A 1 -4.97 -42.71 -9.33
CA MET A 1 -6.31 -42.86 -9.93
C MET A 1 -7.25 -41.99 -9.11
N SER A 2 -7.47 -40.77 -9.63
CA SER A 2 -8.79 -40.20 -9.99
C SER A 2 -9.49 -39.63 -8.75
N GLU A 3 -9.84 -38.35 -8.69
CA GLU A 3 -10.39 -37.50 -9.75
C GLU A 3 -9.81 -36.08 -9.73
N ASN A 4 -9.36 -35.63 -10.91
CA ASN A 4 -9.26 -34.22 -11.24
C ASN A 4 -10.69 -33.68 -11.38
N SER A 5 -11.23 -33.00 -10.36
CA SER A 5 -12.31 -32.05 -10.59
C SER A 5 -11.70 -30.78 -11.17
N VAL A 6 -11.56 -30.76 -12.49
CA VAL A 6 -11.40 -29.52 -13.23
C VAL A 6 -12.62 -28.67 -12.90
N ASN A 7 -12.40 -27.56 -12.17
CA ASN A 7 -13.41 -26.52 -12.00
C ASN A 7 -13.90 -26.11 -13.38
N ASN A 8 -15.06 -26.62 -13.79
CA ASN A 8 -15.77 -26.04 -14.91
C ASN A 8 -16.15 -24.62 -14.48
N PRO A 9 -15.82 -23.56 -15.24
CA PRO A 9 -16.31 -22.24 -14.93
C PRO A 9 -17.84 -22.29 -14.86
N GLU A 10 -18.44 -21.80 -13.77
CA GLU A 10 -19.89 -21.66 -13.66
C GLU A 10 -20.41 -20.88 -14.88
N PHE A 11 -21.30 -21.50 -15.65
CA PHE A 11 -21.93 -20.83 -16.78
C PHE A 11 -22.83 -19.69 -16.27
N LYS A 12 -22.67 -18.50 -16.84
CA LYS A 12 -23.49 -17.31 -16.57
C LYS A 12 -23.84 -16.61 -17.88
N PHE A 13 -25.10 -16.25 -18.07
CA PHE A 13 -25.60 -15.55 -19.24
C PHE A 13 -26.52 -14.40 -18.84
N LYS A 14 -26.15 -13.15 -19.16
CA LYS A 14 -26.92 -11.96 -18.80
C LYS A 14 -28.11 -11.76 -19.75
N ILE A 15 -29.31 -11.61 -19.20
CA ILE A 15 -30.51 -11.30 -19.98
C ILE A 15 -30.46 -9.83 -20.40
N ARG A 16 -30.79 -9.59 -21.66
CA ARG A 16 -30.91 -8.28 -22.30
C ARG A 16 -31.83 -8.39 -23.51
N ASP A 17 -32.07 -7.28 -24.19
CA ASP A 17 -32.79 -7.30 -25.45
C ASP A 17 -31.90 -7.88 -26.57
N PHE A 18 -32.47 -8.80 -27.33
CA PHE A 18 -31.81 -9.47 -28.44
C PHE A 18 -32.64 -9.30 -29.72
N SER A 19 -31.96 -9.11 -30.85
CA SER A 19 -32.56 -9.04 -32.18
C SER A 19 -32.04 -10.20 -33.05
N PHE A 20 -32.91 -11.13 -33.39
CA PHE A 20 -32.55 -12.27 -34.23
C PHE A 20 -33.74 -12.70 -35.09
N ASN A 21 -33.46 -13.46 -36.14
CA ASN A 21 -34.49 -14.00 -37.00
C ASN A 21 -34.68 -15.50 -36.73
N LYS A 22 -35.93 -15.98 -36.86
CA LYS A 22 -36.22 -17.42 -36.79
C LYS A 22 -35.40 -18.24 -37.80
N SER A 23 -34.93 -17.63 -38.89
CA SER A 23 -34.01 -18.24 -39.86
C SER A 23 -32.72 -18.74 -39.25
N ASP A 24 -32.22 -18.08 -38.20
CA ASP A 24 -30.87 -18.26 -37.69
C ASP A 24 -30.72 -19.60 -36.93
N PHE A 25 -31.85 -20.24 -36.61
CA PHE A 25 -31.95 -21.49 -35.83
C PHE A 25 -32.66 -22.62 -36.60
N LYS A 26 -32.85 -22.50 -37.92
CA LYS A 26 -33.67 -23.45 -38.72
C LYS A 26 -33.02 -24.82 -38.95
N GLU A 27 -31.70 -24.91 -38.89
CA GLU A 27 -30.94 -26.10 -39.32
C GLU A 27 -30.87 -27.18 -38.24
N ASN A 28 -30.97 -26.81 -36.96
CA ASN A 28 -30.93 -27.73 -35.83
C ASN A 28 -32.31 -27.83 -35.16
N LYS A 29 -32.88 -29.03 -35.12
CA LYS A 29 -34.22 -29.28 -34.56
C LYS A 29 -34.34 -28.87 -33.08
N LYS A 30 -33.27 -29.05 -32.29
CA LYS A 30 -33.23 -28.68 -30.87
C LYS A 30 -33.14 -27.17 -30.69
N GLU A 31 -32.29 -26.48 -31.44
CA GLU A 31 -32.23 -25.01 -31.43
C GLU A 31 -33.54 -24.39 -31.89
N LYS A 32 -34.18 -24.96 -32.91
CA LYS A 32 -35.50 -24.52 -33.38
C LYS A 32 -36.57 -24.69 -32.30
N PHE A 33 -36.53 -25.79 -31.53
CA PHE A 33 -37.42 -25.98 -30.39
C PHE A 33 -37.17 -24.91 -29.32
N LEU A 34 -35.91 -24.76 -28.87
CA LEU A 34 -35.51 -23.77 -27.86
C LEU A 34 -35.93 -22.36 -28.27
N PHE A 35 -35.67 -21.97 -29.52
CA PHE A 35 -36.11 -20.70 -30.08
C PHE A 35 -37.61 -20.48 -29.96
N ASN A 36 -38.43 -21.41 -30.46
CA ASN A 36 -39.88 -21.25 -30.42
C ASN A 36 -40.38 -21.23 -28.98
N TYR A 37 -39.88 -22.12 -28.14
CA TYR A 37 -40.32 -22.26 -26.74
C TYR A 37 -40.03 -20.99 -25.92
N LEU A 38 -38.86 -20.39 -26.12
CA LEU A 38 -38.41 -19.21 -25.40
C LEU A 38 -39.02 -17.90 -25.96
N SER A 39 -39.20 -17.80 -27.29
CA SER A 39 -39.82 -16.64 -27.98
C SER A 39 -41.33 -16.46 -27.81
N GLU A 40 -42.03 -17.41 -27.21
CA GLU A 40 -43.46 -17.25 -26.90
C GLU A 40 -43.76 -16.26 -25.75
N SER A 41 -42.72 -15.77 -25.07
CA SER A 41 -42.85 -14.77 -24.00
C SER A 41 -42.49 -13.37 -24.49
N LEU A 42 -43.07 -12.34 -23.85
CA LEU A 42 -42.76 -10.93 -24.16
C LEU A 42 -41.26 -10.64 -24.00
N ASN A 43 -40.56 -11.35 -23.11
CA ASN A 43 -39.13 -11.27 -22.88
C ASN A 43 -38.46 -12.64 -23.11
N PHE A 44 -37.87 -12.81 -24.29
CA PHE A 44 -37.36 -14.07 -24.87
C PHE A 44 -36.67 -15.04 -23.90
N LEU A 45 -35.91 -14.57 -22.90
CA LEU A 45 -35.14 -15.43 -22.00
C LEU A 45 -35.63 -15.49 -20.55
N GLU A 46 -36.71 -14.77 -20.19
CA GLU A 46 -37.26 -14.83 -18.82
C GLU A 46 -37.73 -16.24 -18.43
N LYS A 47 -38.09 -17.09 -19.40
CA LYS A 47 -38.44 -18.49 -19.14
C LYS A 47 -37.26 -19.34 -18.64
N LEU A 48 -36.03 -18.86 -18.78
CA LEU A 48 -34.83 -19.51 -18.24
C LEU A 48 -34.45 -18.95 -16.87
N ASP A 49 -34.72 -17.68 -16.57
CA ASP A 49 -34.39 -17.02 -15.30
C ASP A 49 -35.40 -17.39 -14.19
N MET A 50 -35.20 -18.58 -13.60
CA MET A 50 -36.16 -19.22 -12.70
C MET A 50 -35.69 -19.27 -11.25
N ALA A 51 -34.38 -19.20 -11.00
CA ALA A 51 -33.81 -19.18 -9.66
C ALA A 51 -33.98 -17.79 -9.01
N LYS A 52 -34.36 -17.77 -7.73
CA LYS A 52 -34.73 -16.52 -7.03
C LYS A 52 -33.55 -15.59 -6.78
N GLU A 53 -32.33 -16.12 -6.71
CA GLU A 53 -31.13 -15.40 -6.28
C GLU A 53 -30.33 -14.79 -7.45
N SER A 54 -30.69 -15.11 -8.71
CA SER A 54 -29.93 -14.74 -9.92
C SER A 54 -30.69 -13.90 -10.95
N LYS A 55 -31.80 -13.24 -10.56
CA LYS A 55 -32.65 -12.44 -11.48
C LYS A 55 -31.84 -11.59 -12.47
N GLY A 56 -32.09 -11.79 -13.76
CA GLY A 56 -31.42 -11.13 -14.87
C GLY A 56 -30.14 -11.83 -15.36
N VAL A 57 -29.73 -12.95 -14.74
CA VAL A 57 -28.56 -13.76 -15.12
C VAL A 57 -28.92 -15.24 -15.06
N ILE A 58 -28.92 -15.91 -16.22
CA ILE A 58 -29.14 -17.35 -16.33
C ILE A 58 -27.87 -18.09 -15.90
N THR A 59 -28.01 -18.99 -14.94
CA THR A 59 -26.95 -19.85 -14.41
C THR A 59 -27.14 -21.32 -14.81
N SER A 60 -26.21 -22.22 -14.45
CA SER A 60 -26.47 -23.66 -14.57
C SER A 60 -27.66 -24.14 -13.73
N GLU A 61 -27.95 -23.51 -12.59
CA GLU A 61 -29.12 -23.84 -11.77
C GLU A 61 -30.43 -23.55 -12.52
N ASP A 62 -30.52 -22.36 -13.12
CA ASP A 62 -31.63 -21.93 -13.98
C ASP A 62 -31.89 -22.91 -15.13
N ILE A 63 -30.83 -23.34 -15.82
CA ILE A 63 -30.93 -24.32 -16.90
C ILE A 63 -31.46 -25.66 -16.36
N ASN A 64 -31.01 -26.12 -15.20
CA ASN A 64 -31.49 -27.37 -14.62
C ASN A 64 -32.97 -27.32 -14.22
N ILE A 65 -33.45 -26.19 -13.70
CA ILE A 65 -34.87 -25.98 -13.42
C ILE A 65 -35.69 -26.02 -14.73
N PHE A 66 -35.20 -25.36 -15.78
CA PHE A 66 -35.82 -25.41 -17.11
C PHE A 66 -35.90 -26.82 -17.70
N LEU A 67 -34.81 -27.60 -17.58
CA LEU A 67 -34.75 -28.99 -18.06
C LEU A 67 -35.68 -29.94 -17.29
N ALA A 68 -36.11 -29.57 -16.07
CA ALA A 68 -37.11 -30.34 -15.32
C ALA A 68 -38.54 -30.19 -15.87
N ASN A 69 -38.78 -29.25 -16.78
CA ASN A 69 -40.10 -29.04 -17.37
C ASN A 69 -40.49 -30.21 -18.30
N LYS A 70 -41.68 -30.78 -18.09
CA LYS A 70 -42.20 -31.94 -18.85
C LYS A 70 -42.23 -31.71 -20.36
N ASP A 71 -42.45 -30.49 -20.83
CA ASP A 71 -42.51 -30.19 -22.26
C ASP A 71 -41.11 -30.02 -22.89
N VAL A 72 -40.12 -29.64 -22.07
CA VAL A 72 -38.70 -29.62 -22.47
C VAL A 72 -38.13 -31.04 -22.50
N GLN A 73 -38.45 -31.86 -21.49
CA GLN A 73 -38.01 -33.27 -21.41
C GLN A 73 -38.45 -34.10 -22.62
N LYS A 74 -39.69 -33.90 -23.12
CA LYS A 74 -40.20 -34.59 -24.33
C LYS A 74 -39.38 -34.33 -25.59
N ASN A 75 -38.57 -33.27 -25.61
CA ASN A 75 -37.78 -32.85 -26.76
C ASN A 75 -36.29 -33.24 -26.65
N ASN A 76 -35.90 -34.04 -25.65
CA ASN A 76 -34.52 -34.54 -25.44
C ASN A 76 -33.46 -33.42 -25.42
N ILE A 77 -33.80 -32.29 -24.80
CA ILE A 77 -32.88 -31.16 -24.59
C ILE A 77 -31.94 -31.47 -23.43
N THR A 78 -30.66 -31.18 -23.59
CA THR A 78 -29.62 -31.29 -22.55
C THR A 78 -29.09 -29.92 -22.14
N GLU A 79 -28.38 -29.83 -21.03
CA GLU A 79 -27.72 -28.59 -20.58
C GLU A 79 -26.78 -28.03 -21.65
N SER A 80 -25.99 -28.89 -22.30
CA SER A 80 -25.10 -28.48 -23.40
C SER A 80 -25.87 -27.91 -24.59
N ASP A 81 -27.06 -28.43 -24.92
CA ASP A 81 -27.90 -27.85 -25.99
C ASP A 81 -28.35 -26.43 -25.65
N VAL A 82 -28.72 -26.17 -24.38
CA VAL A 82 -29.14 -24.85 -23.90
C VAL A 82 -27.95 -23.88 -23.88
N ILE A 83 -26.79 -24.30 -23.37
CA ILE A 83 -25.56 -23.49 -23.37
C ILE A 83 -25.14 -23.14 -24.80
N ASN A 84 -25.12 -24.11 -25.71
CA ASN A 84 -24.76 -23.87 -27.11
C ASN A 84 -25.75 -22.91 -27.79
N PHE A 85 -27.04 -23.04 -27.48
CA PHE A 85 -28.07 -22.11 -27.96
C PHE A 85 -27.85 -20.69 -27.43
N LEU A 86 -27.61 -20.52 -26.13
CA LEU A 86 -27.35 -19.22 -25.51
C LEU A 86 -26.06 -18.58 -26.08
N ASN A 87 -24.98 -19.34 -26.21
CA ASN A 87 -23.75 -18.88 -26.86
C ASN A 87 -23.98 -18.45 -28.32
N LYS A 88 -24.86 -19.15 -29.04
CA LYS A 88 -25.25 -18.77 -30.41
C LYS A 88 -26.10 -17.49 -30.43
N VAL A 89 -27.03 -17.32 -29.48
CA VAL A 89 -27.81 -16.08 -29.31
C VAL A 89 -26.87 -14.90 -29.05
N GLU A 90 -25.90 -15.04 -28.16
CA GLU A 90 -24.89 -14.01 -27.89
C GLU A 90 -24.02 -13.71 -29.12
N LYS A 91 -23.59 -14.73 -29.86
CA LYS A 91 -22.80 -14.56 -31.10
C LYS A 91 -23.57 -13.81 -32.19
N LEU A 92 -24.87 -14.05 -32.33
CA LEU A 92 -25.73 -13.36 -33.30
C LEU A 92 -26.06 -11.92 -32.88
N ASN A 93 -25.93 -11.62 -31.58
CA ASN A 93 -26.22 -10.32 -30.98
C ASN A 93 -25.06 -9.88 -30.10
N PRO A 94 -23.85 -9.69 -30.63
CA PRO A 94 -22.71 -9.35 -29.78
C PRO A 94 -22.99 -8.03 -29.04
N THR A 95 -22.56 -7.94 -27.78
CA THR A 95 -22.54 -6.66 -27.06
C THR A 95 -21.59 -5.69 -27.76
N GLU A 96 -21.75 -4.38 -27.53
CA GLU A 96 -20.75 -3.39 -27.96
C GLU A 96 -19.34 -3.76 -27.46
N GLU A 97 -19.27 -4.32 -26.25
CA GLU A 97 -18.05 -4.87 -25.65
C GLU A 97 -17.44 -6.03 -26.45
N ASN A 98 -18.25 -7.05 -26.79
CA ASN A 98 -17.78 -8.18 -27.61
C ASN A 98 -17.38 -7.71 -29.02
N LEU A 99 -18.07 -6.72 -29.58
CA LEU A 99 -17.71 -6.08 -30.85
C LEU A 99 -16.41 -5.28 -30.75
N ALA A 100 -16.17 -4.61 -29.63
CA ALA A 100 -14.94 -3.88 -29.39
C ALA A 100 -13.76 -4.85 -29.24
N TYR A 101 -13.91 -5.88 -28.41
CA TYR A 101 -12.87 -6.88 -28.20
C TYR A 101 -12.54 -7.72 -29.42
N SER A 102 -13.52 -8.01 -30.27
CA SER A 102 -13.26 -8.71 -31.54
C SER A 102 -12.43 -7.88 -32.55
N LYS A 103 -12.28 -6.57 -32.32
CA LYS A 103 -11.38 -5.71 -33.08
C LYS A 103 -9.97 -5.64 -32.48
N MET A 104 -9.79 -6.05 -31.22
CA MET A 104 -8.50 -6.09 -30.54
C MET A 104 -7.82 -7.43 -30.77
N ASN A 105 -7.09 -7.56 -31.87
CA ASN A 105 -6.42 -8.80 -32.24
C ASN A 105 -4.94 -8.81 -31.84
N PHE A 106 -4.63 -8.29 -30.65
CA PHE A 106 -3.27 -8.28 -30.13
C PHE A 106 -2.82 -9.67 -29.70
N VAL A 107 -1.67 -10.09 -30.19
CA VAL A 107 -1.00 -11.33 -29.81
C VAL A 107 0.41 -11.06 -29.27
N ASP A 108 0.94 -11.99 -28.48
CA ASP A 108 2.34 -11.98 -28.07
C ASP A 108 3.26 -12.53 -29.18
N GLU A 109 4.57 -12.54 -28.93
CA GLU A 109 5.55 -13.09 -29.89
C GLU A 109 5.39 -14.60 -30.19
N ASN A 110 4.55 -15.32 -29.43
CA ASN A 110 4.24 -16.74 -29.62
C ASN A 110 2.85 -16.95 -30.25
N ASN A 111 2.25 -15.89 -30.81
CA ASN A 111 0.89 -15.86 -31.35
C ASN A 111 -0.20 -16.24 -30.31
N GLN A 112 0.08 -16.05 -29.02
CA GLN A 112 -0.93 -16.21 -27.97
C GLN A 112 -1.74 -14.91 -27.82
N PRO A 113 -3.08 -15.00 -27.70
CA PRO A 113 -3.90 -13.82 -27.49
C PRO A 113 -3.53 -13.11 -26.18
N ILE A 114 -3.30 -11.79 -26.26
CA ILE A 114 -3.02 -10.97 -25.08
C ILE A 114 -4.30 -10.70 -24.30
N ILE A 115 -5.40 -10.43 -25.02
CA ILE A 115 -6.71 -10.17 -24.42
C ILE A 115 -7.30 -11.48 -23.87
N ASN A 116 -6.98 -11.77 -22.60
CA ASN A 116 -7.53 -12.91 -21.85
C ASN A 116 -8.86 -12.56 -21.16
N LYS A 117 -9.44 -13.55 -20.46
CA LYS A 117 -10.73 -13.38 -19.75
C LYS A 117 -10.65 -12.32 -18.65
N ASP A 118 -9.55 -12.30 -17.89
CA ASP A 118 -9.38 -11.42 -16.73
C ASP A 118 -9.29 -9.96 -17.17
N LEU A 119 -8.56 -9.67 -18.25
CA LEU A 119 -8.54 -8.33 -18.86
C LEU A 119 -9.92 -7.92 -19.39
N LYS A 120 -10.67 -8.83 -20.03
CA LYS A 120 -12.03 -8.51 -20.52
C LYS A 120 -12.97 -8.14 -19.38
N GLU A 121 -12.96 -8.94 -18.31
CA GLU A 121 -13.79 -8.73 -17.14
C GLU A 121 -13.43 -7.41 -16.43
N TYR A 122 -12.14 -7.09 -16.38
CA TYR A 122 -11.66 -5.86 -15.75
C TYR A 122 -11.93 -4.60 -16.58
N PHE A 123 -11.65 -4.65 -17.88
CA PHE A 123 -11.82 -3.54 -18.82
C PHE A 123 -13.17 -3.61 -19.53
N SER A 124 -14.26 -3.47 -18.79
CA SER A 124 -15.59 -3.57 -19.38
C SER A 124 -15.91 -2.43 -20.37
N SER A 125 -17.05 -2.51 -21.04
CA SER A 125 -17.58 -1.42 -21.86
C SER A 125 -17.91 -0.14 -21.08
N GLU A 126 -18.17 -0.24 -19.77
CA GLU A 126 -18.40 0.91 -18.90
C GLU A 126 -17.08 1.44 -18.34
N THR A 127 -16.72 2.68 -18.72
CA THR A 127 -15.62 3.40 -18.08
C THR A 127 -15.95 3.65 -16.60
N ARG A 128 -15.11 3.17 -15.70
CA ARG A 128 -15.23 3.38 -14.26
C ARG A 128 -13.94 4.02 -13.75
N TYR A 129 -14.08 5.15 -13.08
CA TYR A 129 -12.96 5.77 -12.40
C TYR A 129 -12.69 5.01 -11.11
N ASP A 130 -11.48 4.47 -10.99
CA ASP A 130 -10.97 3.91 -9.75
C ASP A 130 -9.65 4.57 -9.41
N PHE A 131 -9.60 5.22 -8.25
CA PHE A 131 -8.41 5.90 -7.77
C PHE A 131 -7.40 4.91 -7.15
N GLU A 132 -7.78 3.66 -6.88
CA GLU A 132 -6.92 2.63 -6.28
C GLU A 132 -6.69 1.40 -7.19
N PHE A 133 -6.79 1.57 -8.51
CA PHE A 133 -6.71 0.47 -9.47
C PHE A 133 -5.41 -0.37 -9.38
N GLN A 134 -4.33 0.18 -8.81
CA GLN A 134 -3.03 -0.51 -8.68
C GLN A 134 -3.15 -1.80 -7.86
N LYS A 135 -4.05 -1.85 -6.86
CA LYS A 135 -4.34 -3.05 -6.05
C LYS A 135 -4.99 -4.17 -6.87
N ASP A 136 -5.56 -3.83 -8.02
CA ASP A 136 -6.22 -4.81 -8.89
C ASP A 136 -5.22 -5.61 -9.72
N PHE A 137 -4.04 -5.05 -10.01
CA PHE A 137 -3.01 -5.69 -10.84
C PHE A 137 -1.96 -6.46 -10.04
N ILE A 138 -1.86 -6.23 -8.73
CA ILE A 138 -0.76 -6.73 -7.91
C ILE A 138 -1.30 -7.61 -6.77
N ASN A 139 -0.67 -8.75 -6.52
CA ASN A 139 -0.89 -9.60 -5.36
C ASN A 139 -0.39 -8.91 -4.08
N GLN A 140 -0.78 -9.42 -2.90
CA GLN A 140 -0.31 -8.88 -1.62
C GLN A 140 1.21 -8.94 -1.45
N ASP A 141 1.90 -9.85 -2.15
CA ASP A 141 3.35 -10.01 -2.13
C ASP A 141 4.09 -9.09 -3.15
N GLY A 142 3.36 -8.20 -3.83
CA GLY A 142 3.91 -7.27 -4.81
C GLY A 142 4.11 -7.87 -6.20
N THR A 143 3.79 -9.14 -6.43
CA THR A 143 3.86 -9.77 -7.76
C THR A 143 2.64 -9.44 -8.60
N ILE A 144 2.80 -9.36 -9.92
CA ILE A 144 1.68 -9.10 -10.83
C ILE A 144 0.68 -10.27 -10.81
N LYS A 145 -0.62 -9.96 -10.82
CA LYS A 145 -1.69 -10.95 -10.89
C LYS A 145 -1.69 -11.63 -12.26
N LYS A 146 -2.03 -12.92 -12.25
CA LYS A 146 -2.21 -13.68 -13.47
C LYS A 146 -3.27 -13.02 -14.36
N GLY A 147 -2.97 -12.91 -15.65
CA GLY A 147 -3.83 -12.25 -16.64
C GLY A 147 -3.49 -10.77 -16.86
N PHE A 148 -2.67 -10.15 -16.02
CA PHE A 148 -2.28 -8.75 -16.12
C PHE A 148 -0.82 -8.54 -16.58
N GLU A 149 -0.13 -9.61 -16.99
CA GLU A 149 1.29 -9.62 -17.37
C GLU A 149 1.62 -8.68 -18.55
N VAL A 150 0.62 -8.18 -19.28
CA VAL A 150 0.83 -7.19 -20.33
C VAL A 150 1.33 -5.84 -19.80
N PHE A 151 1.09 -5.55 -18.52
CA PHE A 151 1.52 -4.33 -17.84
C PHE A 151 2.94 -4.39 -17.29
N ASP A 152 3.48 -5.60 -17.12
CA ASP A 152 4.89 -5.85 -16.81
C ASP A 152 5.73 -5.64 -18.08
N LEU A 153 6.39 -4.50 -18.15
CA LEU A 153 7.17 -4.04 -19.29
C LEU A 153 8.61 -4.57 -19.27
N ASN A 154 9.20 -4.78 -18.09
CA ASN A 154 10.58 -5.27 -17.93
C ASN A 154 10.67 -6.80 -17.69
N ASN A 155 9.53 -7.47 -17.54
CA ASN A 155 9.36 -8.89 -17.29
C ASN A 155 10.00 -9.37 -15.96
N ASP A 156 9.98 -8.54 -14.92
CA ASP A 156 10.46 -8.87 -13.58
C ASP A 156 9.36 -9.47 -12.66
N LYS A 157 8.14 -9.58 -13.17
CA LYS A 157 6.92 -10.09 -12.51
C LYS A 157 6.37 -9.18 -11.42
N LYS A 158 6.80 -7.93 -11.36
CA LYS A 158 6.27 -6.89 -10.47
C LYS A 158 5.83 -5.69 -11.31
N LEU A 159 5.15 -4.74 -10.67
CA LEU A 159 4.91 -3.43 -11.25
C LEU A 159 5.65 -2.40 -10.42
N ASP A 160 6.64 -1.77 -11.02
CA ASP A 160 7.39 -0.70 -10.39
C ASP A 160 6.78 0.68 -10.67
N ASN A 161 7.44 1.73 -10.17
CA ASN A 161 6.93 3.09 -10.33
C ASN A 161 6.98 3.58 -11.80
N ILE A 162 7.90 3.08 -12.64
CA ILE A 162 7.97 3.45 -14.06
C ILE A 162 6.73 2.91 -14.77
N GLU A 163 6.40 1.64 -14.53
CA GLU A 163 5.24 0.99 -15.15
C GLU A 163 3.94 1.58 -14.63
N LEU A 164 3.80 1.76 -13.32
CA LEU A 164 2.61 2.37 -12.71
C LEU A 164 2.38 3.80 -13.23
N ASN A 165 3.44 4.61 -13.37
CA ASN A 165 3.34 5.95 -13.94
C ASN A 165 2.87 5.91 -15.40
N TYR A 166 3.40 4.98 -16.20
CA TYR A 166 2.96 4.83 -17.58
C TYR A 166 1.50 4.38 -17.70
N ILE A 167 1.07 3.44 -16.85
CA ILE A 167 -0.33 3.00 -16.76
C ILE A 167 -1.26 4.17 -16.36
N ASN A 168 -0.83 5.01 -15.41
CA ASN A 168 -1.55 6.23 -15.01
C ASN A 168 -1.70 7.22 -16.19
N GLN A 169 -0.63 7.43 -16.96
CA GLN A 169 -0.61 8.36 -18.09
C GLN A 169 -1.45 7.89 -19.29
N THR A 170 -1.54 6.57 -19.50
CA THR A 170 -2.27 5.98 -20.64
C THR A 170 -3.78 5.84 -20.42
N ALA A 171 -4.31 6.44 -19.35
CA ALA A 171 -5.73 6.38 -18.95
C ALA A 171 -6.26 4.96 -18.68
N VAL A 172 -5.40 3.94 -18.62
CA VAL A 172 -5.77 2.55 -18.29
C VAL A 172 -6.50 2.48 -16.94
N GLY A 173 -6.18 3.36 -15.98
CA GLY A 173 -6.90 3.51 -14.71
C GLY A 173 -8.40 3.86 -14.83
N GLN A 174 -8.89 4.24 -16.02
CA GLN A 174 -10.31 4.52 -16.28
C GLN A 174 -11.12 3.24 -16.64
N LYS A 175 -10.50 2.05 -16.58
CA LYS A 175 -11.14 0.73 -16.72
C LYS A 175 -12.02 0.55 -17.97
N GLY A 176 -11.62 1.12 -19.11
CA GLY A 176 -12.36 1.00 -20.36
C GLY A 176 -11.56 0.29 -21.46
N TYR A 177 -12.27 -0.45 -22.33
CA TYR A 177 -11.65 -1.14 -23.46
C TYR A 177 -10.88 -0.20 -24.39
N ASN A 178 -11.37 1.04 -24.61
CA ASN A 178 -10.70 2.01 -25.47
C ASN A 178 -9.31 2.38 -24.92
N GLN A 179 -9.19 2.49 -23.60
CA GLN A 179 -7.94 2.77 -22.91
C GLN A 179 -6.99 1.58 -23.00
N LEU A 180 -7.48 0.35 -22.78
CA LEU A 180 -6.69 -0.87 -22.99
C LEU A 180 -6.20 -0.97 -24.45
N ASN A 181 -7.06 -0.72 -25.43
CA ASN A 181 -6.70 -0.74 -26.84
C ASN A 181 -5.62 0.31 -27.17
N SER A 182 -5.75 1.52 -26.62
CA SER A 182 -4.78 2.60 -26.81
C SER A 182 -3.42 2.25 -26.21
N TYR A 183 -3.41 1.63 -25.02
CA TYR A 183 -2.21 1.12 -24.39
C TYR A 183 -1.51 0.05 -25.25
N LEU A 184 -2.26 -0.95 -25.72
CA LEU A 184 -1.72 -2.02 -26.56
C LEU A 184 -1.24 -1.51 -27.92
N SER A 185 -1.98 -0.59 -28.53
CA SER A 185 -1.57 0.06 -29.79
C SER A 185 -0.27 0.83 -29.63
N SER A 186 -0.04 1.44 -28.46
CA SER A 186 1.21 2.15 -28.17
C SER A 186 2.38 1.18 -28.09
N LEU A 187 2.19 0.01 -27.47
CA LEU A 187 3.20 -1.05 -27.44
C LEU A 187 3.49 -1.63 -28.84
N ASP A 188 2.45 -1.88 -29.61
CA ASP A 188 2.53 -2.39 -30.98
C ASP A 188 3.32 -1.48 -31.91
N SER A 189 3.14 -0.16 -31.76
CA SER A 189 3.78 0.85 -32.59
C SER A 189 5.31 0.90 -32.48
N LEU A 190 5.89 0.30 -31.44
CA LEU A 190 7.34 0.33 -31.20
C LEU A 190 8.13 -0.61 -32.11
N ASP A 191 7.53 -1.73 -32.52
CA ASP A 191 8.19 -2.75 -33.34
C ASP A 191 7.61 -2.82 -34.77
N SER A 192 6.68 -1.93 -35.14
CA SER A 192 6.02 -1.88 -36.47
C SER A 192 5.45 -3.23 -36.93
N SER A 193 5.13 -4.10 -35.99
CA SER A 193 4.54 -5.40 -36.22
C SER A 193 3.02 -5.24 -36.10
N ASP A 194 2.23 -5.76 -37.04
CA ASP A 194 0.77 -5.53 -36.99
C ASP A 194 0.13 -6.33 -35.84
N ASN A 195 -0.29 -5.64 -34.77
CA ASN A 195 -0.94 -6.20 -33.57
C ASN A 195 -0.12 -7.27 -32.82
N VAL A 196 1.21 -7.17 -32.83
CA VAL A 196 2.11 -8.06 -32.07
C VAL A 196 2.83 -7.25 -30.99
N VAL A 197 2.50 -7.49 -29.73
CA VAL A 197 3.24 -6.90 -28.59
C VAL A 197 4.32 -7.88 -28.17
N THR A 198 5.57 -7.54 -28.47
CA THR A 198 6.72 -8.37 -28.13
C THR A 198 7.28 -8.00 -26.76
N LYS A 199 7.98 -8.94 -26.11
CA LYS A 199 8.86 -8.63 -24.97
C LYS A 199 9.89 -7.53 -25.27
N GLN A 200 10.40 -7.45 -26.50
CA GLN A 200 11.39 -6.46 -26.89
C GLN A 200 10.79 -5.05 -26.96
N ALA A 201 9.59 -4.89 -27.54
CA ALA A 201 8.85 -3.63 -27.56
C ALA A 201 8.60 -3.13 -26.13
N LYS A 202 8.11 -4.00 -25.26
CA LYS A 202 7.90 -3.72 -23.84
C LYS A 202 9.17 -3.26 -23.14
N GLN A 203 10.27 -4.01 -23.30
CA GLN A 203 11.55 -3.68 -22.68
C GLN A 203 12.12 -2.36 -23.21
N THR A 204 11.96 -2.09 -24.51
CA THR A 204 12.38 -0.84 -25.14
C THR A 204 11.58 0.34 -24.60
N LEU A 205 10.26 0.18 -24.44
CA LEU A 205 9.42 1.19 -23.82
C LEU A 205 9.85 1.46 -22.38
N TYR A 206 10.04 0.42 -21.58
CA TYR A 206 10.50 0.56 -20.19
C TYR A 206 11.81 1.35 -20.13
N GLN A 207 12.80 0.99 -20.96
CA GLN A 207 14.09 1.69 -20.99
C GLN A 207 13.97 3.16 -21.41
N ASN A 208 13.07 3.48 -22.35
CA ASN A 208 12.81 4.86 -22.76
C ASN A 208 12.18 5.66 -21.61
N LEU A 209 11.13 5.12 -20.98
CA LEU A 209 10.45 5.74 -19.84
C LEU A 209 11.40 5.96 -18.66
N GLU A 210 12.20 4.94 -18.33
CA GLU A 210 13.20 5.00 -17.26
C GLU A 210 14.28 6.04 -17.58
N THR A 211 14.69 6.17 -18.85
CA THR A 211 15.66 7.20 -19.27
C THR A 211 15.07 8.60 -19.15
N GLU A 212 13.81 8.80 -19.52
CA GLU A 212 13.10 10.07 -19.39
C GLU A 212 12.93 10.47 -17.92
N GLU A 213 12.51 9.54 -17.06
CA GLU A 213 12.38 9.77 -15.63
C GLU A 213 13.73 10.11 -14.99
N ASN A 214 14.80 9.39 -15.34
CA ASN A 214 16.15 9.70 -14.84
C ASN A 214 16.64 11.08 -15.29
N LYS A 215 16.34 11.51 -16.52
CA LYS A 215 16.66 12.88 -16.98
C LYS A 215 15.90 13.94 -16.18
N LYS A 216 14.63 13.68 -15.87
CA LYS A 216 13.80 14.55 -15.03
C LYS A 216 14.37 14.65 -13.61
N LEU A 217 14.63 13.52 -12.96
CA LEU A 217 15.23 13.48 -11.61
C LEU A 217 16.62 14.14 -11.56
N LEU A 218 17.46 13.95 -12.59
CA LEU A 218 18.76 14.62 -12.65
C LEU A 218 18.60 16.14 -12.82
N SER A 219 17.59 16.57 -13.57
CA SER A 219 17.24 17.99 -13.67
C SER A 219 16.73 18.53 -12.34
N GLU A 220 15.91 17.79 -11.62
CA GLU A 220 15.46 18.15 -10.26
C GLU A 220 16.65 18.30 -9.32
N LEU A 221 17.52 17.28 -9.22
CA LEU A 221 18.75 17.32 -8.40
C LEU A 221 19.62 18.56 -8.71
N LYS A 222 19.81 18.89 -10.00
CA LYS A 222 20.60 20.06 -10.43
C LYS A 222 19.97 21.40 -10.03
N ASN A 223 18.66 21.44 -9.88
CA ASN A 223 17.89 22.64 -9.58
C ASN A 223 17.49 22.76 -8.10
N ILE A 224 17.92 21.82 -7.24
CA ILE A 224 17.71 21.93 -5.79
C ILE A 224 18.36 23.22 -5.28
N THR A 225 17.55 24.06 -4.64
CA THR A 225 17.98 25.36 -4.08
C THR A 225 18.19 25.32 -2.56
N ILE A 226 17.97 24.16 -1.95
CA ILE A 226 18.14 23.93 -0.52
C ILE A 226 19.60 24.20 -0.13
N LYS A 227 19.77 24.98 0.92
CA LYS A 227 21.08 25.36 1.46
C LYS A 227 21.38 24.58 2.72
N GLY A 228 22.66 24.40 3.01
CA GLY A 228 23.15 23.95 4.31
C GLY A 228 23.51 25.13 5.22
N ASP A 229 24.14 24.81 6.36
CA ASP A 229 24.68 25.81 7.28
C ASP A 229 25.54 26.86 6.55
N PHE A 230 25.40 28.13 6.98
CA PHE A 230 26.13 29.28 6.43
C PHE A 230 25.95 29.47 4.92
N ASP A 231 24.74 29.23 4.41
CA ASP A 231 24.38 29.33 2.99
C ASP A 231 25.22 28.42 2.07
N LYS A 232 25.86 27.38 2.61
CA LYS A 232 26.59 26.40 1.79
C LYS A 232 25.61 25.66 0.89
N LYS A 233 26.08 25.24 -0.29
CA LYS A 233 25.28 24.36 -1.14
C LYS A 233 25.14 23.00 -0.47
N LEU A 234 23.92 22.54 -0.25
CA LEU A 234 23.66 21.21 0.28
C LEU A 234 24.00 20.14 -0.78
N VAL A 235 23.51 20.35 -2.00
CA VAL A 235 23.84 19.52 -3.18
C VAL A 235 25.02 20.13 -3.92
N THR A 236 26.12 19.40 -3.96
CA THR A 236 27.38 19.84 -4.56
C THR A 236 27.51 19.39 -6.02
N SER A 237 28.49 19.93 -6.75
CA SER A 237 28.76 19.50 -8.12
C SER A 237 29.28 18.06 -8.17
N GLU A 238 29.98 17.63 -7.14
CA GLU A 238 30.48 16.28 -6.93
C GLU A 238 29.31 15.28 -6.90
N ILE A 239 28.26 15.55 -6.10
CA ILE A 239 27.06 14.72 -6.03
C ILE A 239 26.36 14.65 -7.41
N ILE A 240 26.19 15.80 -8.08
CA ILE A 240 25.54 15.84 -9.39
C ILE A 240 26.34 15.02 -10.43
N ASN A 241 27.66 15.15 -10.44
CA ASN A 241 28.54 14.49 -11.41
C ASN A 241 28.46 12.97 -11.33
N MET A 242 28.14 12.39 -10.17
CA MET A 242 27.97 10.94 -10.02
C MET A 242 26.82 10.38 -10.88
N PHE A 243 25.81 11.18 -11.21
CA PHE A 243 24.65 10.72 -12.00
C PHE A 243 24.65 11.21 -13.46
N GLN A 244 25.65 11.98 -13.90
CA GLN A 244 25.64 12.66 -15.20
C GLN A 244 25.75 11.72 -16.41
N ASN A 245 26.31 10.51 -16.24
CA ASN A 245 26.58 9.57 -17.34
C ASN A 245 25.50 8.48 -17.50
N GLY A 246 24.28 8.72 -17.00
CA GLY A 246 23.22 7.72 -16.99
C GLY A 246 23.43 6.63 -15.93
N GLU A 247 24.30 6.86 -14.95
CA GLU A 247 24.36 6.04 -13.75
C GLU A 247 23.04 6.15 -12.99
N LYS A 248 22.45 5.00 -12.66
CA LYS A 248 21.14 4.90 -12.01
C LYS A 248 21.23 4.78 -10.49
N SER A 249 22.39 4.32 -10.02
CA SER A 249 22.65 4.05 -8.62
C SER A 249 24.12 4.19 -8.30
N LEU A 250 24.43 4.59 -7.07
CA LEU A 250 25.79 4.73 -6.56
C LEU A 250 26.06 3.70 -5.47
N ASN A 251 27.32 3.29 -5.32
CA ASN A 251 27.74 2.59 -4.11
C ASN A 251 28.14 3.61 -3.05
N PHE A 252 27.70 3.42 -1.80
CA PHE A 252 28.09 4.32 -0.71
C PHE A 252 29.61 4.33 -0.44
N ASN A 253 30.33 3.26 -0.80
CA ASN A 253 31.80 3.26 -0.71
C ASN A 253 32.45 4.26 -1.68
N ASP A 254 31.75 4.66 -2.75
CA ASP A 254 32.29 5.61 -3.74
C ASP A 254 32.29 7.05 -3.22
N ILE A 255 31.57 7.33 -2.14
CA ILE A 255 31.53 8.67 -1.50
C ILE A 255 32.42 8.77 -0.25
N CYS A 256 33.10 7.70 0.13
CA CYS A 256 34.08 7.66 1.22
C CYS A 256 35.52 7.55 0.70
N ASP A 257 36.48 8.13 1.43
CA ASP A 257 37.91 8.01 1.15
C ASP A 257 38.49 6.67 1.65
N SER A 258 39.81 6.47 1.47
CA SER A 258 40.49 5.24 1.88
C SER A 258 40.51 4.99 3.39
N THR A 259 40.17 5.99 4.19
CA THR A 259 40.08 5.90 5.66
C THR A 259 38.65 5.69 6.15
N GLY A 260 37.67 5.72 5.24
CA GLY A 260 36.25 5.55 5.55
C GLY A 260 35.50 6.86 5.81
N HIS A 261 36.19 8.00 5.84
CA HIS A 261 35.54 9.31 5.98
C HIS A 261 34.85 9.72 4.68
N LEU A 262 33.78 10.50 4.79
CA LEU A 262 33.14 11.11 3.64
C LEU A 262 34.11 12.03 2.89
N LYS A 263 34.11 11.91 1.57
CA LYS A 263 34.87 12.81 0.69
C LYS A 263 34.29 14.22 0.79
N SER A 264 35.13 15.23 0.54
CA SER A 264 34.65 16.61 0.47
C SER A 264 33.59 16.77 -0.62
N GLY A 265 32.50 17.47 -0.29
CA GLY A 265 31.33 17.64 -1.14
C GLY A 265 30.19 16.65 -0.86
N PHE A 266 30.38 15.69 0.04
CA PHE A 266 29.39 14.68 0.43
C PHE A 266 28.89 14.84 1.88
N GLU A 267 29.15 15.99 2.51
CA GLU A 267 28.82 16.25 3.92
C GLU A 267 27.30 16.31 4.20
N MET A 268 26.45 16.30 3.17
CA MET A 268 25.00 16.13 3.31
C MET A 268 24.65 14.74 3.85
N PHE A 269 25.44 13.71 3.52
CA PHE A 269 25.19 12.33 3.95
C PHE A 269 25.51 12.10 5.44
N ASP A 270 26.33 12.97 6.03
CA ASP A 270 26.69 12.98 7.45
C ASP A 270 25.56 13.63 8.25
N LEU A 271 24.68 12.79 8.82
CA LEU A 271 23.56 13.24 9.63
C LEU A 271 23.98 13.46 11.10
N ASN A 272 24.91 12.66 11.61
CA ASN A 272 25.32 12.72 13.02
C ASN A 272 26.49 13.70 13.30
N GLY A 273 27.23 14.10 12.26
CA GLY A 273 28.37 15.02 12.31
C GLY A 273 29.72 14.36 12.64
N ASP A 274 29.86 13.05 12.46
CA ASP A 274 31.09 12.28 12.76
C ASP A 274 32.02 12.09 11.55
N LEU A 275 31.64 12.63 10.39
CA LEU A 275 32.34 12.54 9.10
C LEU A 275 32.42 11.13 8.51
N MET A 276 31.75 10.15 9.10
CA MET A 276 31.64 8.79 8.60
C MET A 276 30.24 8.57 8.02
N LEU A 277 30.04 7.41 7.41
CA LEU A 277 28.73 7.00 6.90
C LEU A 277 28.33 5.66 7.51
N ASP A 278 27.39 5.69 8.43
CA ASP A 278 26.91 4.49 9.13
C ASP A 278 25.71 3.82 8.42
N GLU A 279 25.27 2.67 8.93
CA GLU A 279 24.14 1.94 8.32
C GLU A 279 22.79 2.66 8.45
N LYS A 280 22.61 3.52 9.45
CA LYS A 280 21.35 4.28 9.63
C LYS A 280 21.24 5.39 8.59
N GLU A 281 22.35 6.08 8.34
CA GLU A 281 22.44 7.10 7.29
C GLU A 281 22.26 6.46 5.91
N LYS A 282 22.95 5.34 5.65
CA LYS A 282 22.75 4.58 4.39
C LYS A 282 21.30 4.17 4.21
N ALA A 283 20.66 3.65 5.27
CA ALA A 283 19.25 3.26 5.23
C ALA A 283 18.33 4.45 4.93
N PHE A 284 18.55 5.61 5.54
CA PHE A 284 17.77 6.82 5.27
C PHE A 284 17.87 7.25 3.80
N PHE A 285 19.08 7.34 3.26
CA PHE A 285 19.26 7.77 1.87
C PHE A 285 18.80 6.70 0.86
N SER A 286 19.03 5.43 1.15
CA SER A 286 18.62 4.34 0.24
C SER A 286 17.12 4.07 0.26
N SER A 287 16.39 4.55 1.26
CA SER A 287 14.93 4.39 1.37
C SER A 287 14.14 5.61 0.89
N GLY A 288 14.78 6.70 0.46
CA GLY A 288 14.07 7.91 0.04
C GLY A 288 13.64 8.80 1.21
N GLY A 289 14.34 8.72 2.34
CA GLY A 289 14.09 9.54 3.52
C GLY A 289 13.28 8.84 4.62
N HIS A 290 13.07 7.52 4.52
CA HIS A 290 12.43 6.72 5.56
C HIS A 290 13.47 6.17 6.55
N PRO A 291 13.13 6.02 7.84
CA PRO A 291 14.10 5.63 8.88
C PRO A 291 14.68 4.23 8.73
N ILE A 292 14.01 3.31 8.02
CA ILE A 292 14.42 1.91 7.88
C ILE A 292 14.40 1.52 6.39
N SER A 293 15.38 0.71 5.97
CA SER A 293 15.48 0.15 4.62
C SER A 293 15.70 -1.36 4.67
N ASP A 294 15.20 -2.09 3.67
CA ASP A 294 15.57 -3.50 3.46
C ASP A 294 16.85 -3.66 2.61
N ASP A 295 17.30 -2.59 1.91
CA ASP A 295 18.52 -2.58 1.10
C ASP A 295 19.31 -1.27 1.32
N SER A 296 20.39 -1.34 2.11
CA SER A 296 21.30 -0.21 2.38
C SER A 296 22.54 -0.20 1.47
N SER A 297 22.61 -1.07 0.46
CA SER A 297 23.85 -1.30 -0.29
C SER A 297 24.11 -0.27 -1.38
N LYS A 298 23.06 0.35 -1.91
CA LYS A 298 23.12 1.31 -3.03
C LYS A 298 22.14 2.46 -2.85
N LEU A 299 22.48 3.59 -3.46
CA LEU A 299 21.65 4.79 -3.51
C LEU A 299 21.18 5.06 -4.93
N SER A 300 19.87 5.01 -5.18
CA SER A 300 19.29 5.41 -6.46
C SER A 300 19.15 6.94 -6.57
N LEU A 301 19.14 7.47 -7.79
CA LEU A 301 18.92 8.92 -8.01
C LEU A 301 17.56 9.38 -7.45
N LYS A 302 16.52 8.55 -7.64
CA LYS A 302 15.18 8.81 -7.08
C LYS A 302 15.24 8.95 -5.56
N ASN A 303 15.83 7.98 -4.88
CA ASN A 303 15.87 7.98 -3.42
C ASN A 303 16.74 9.11 -2.90
N LEU A 304 17.81 9.50 -3.61
CA LEU A 304 18.57 10.70 -3.27
C LEU A 304 17.71 11.96 -3.33
N VAL A 305 17.00 12.21 -4.44
CA VAL A 305 16.13 13.39 -4.58
C VAL A 305 15.07 13.43 -3.47
N GLN A 306 14.38 12.31 -3.25
CA GLN A 306 13.37 12.19 -2.19
C GLN A 306 13.96 12.42 -0.79
N SER A 307 15.12 11.84 -0.50
CA SER A 307 15.78 12.03 0.80
C SER A 307 16.16 13.49 1.03
N ILE A 308 16.61 14.21 0.00
CA ILE A 308 16.92 15.64 0.11
C ILE A 308 15.66 16.47 0.38
N GLU A 309 14.55 16.17 -0.31
CA GLU A 309 13.27 16.81 -0.03
C GLU A 309 12.79 16.53 1.40
N MET A 310 13.06 15.34 1.94
CA MET A 310 12.72 15.01 3.32
C MET A 310 13.65 15.69 4.34
N LEU A 311 14.94 15.83 4.02
CA LEU A 311 15.88 16.62 4.84
C LEU A 311 15.40 18.07 5.01
N ASP A 312 14.89 18.67 3.94
CA ASP A 312 14.35 20.04 3.98
C ASP A 312 13.06 20.15 4.81
N LYS A 313 12.38 19.04 5.08
CA LYS A 313 11.13 18.97 5.84
C LYS A 313 11.35 18.50 7.28
N ILE A 314 12.59 18.50 7.79
CA ILE A 314 12.83 18.18 9.20
C ILE A 314 12.25 19.30 10.08
N GLY A 315 12.33 20.57 9.67
CA GLY A 315 11.79 21.70 10.44
C GLY A 315 10.25 21.68 10.56
N PHE A 316 9.71 22.46 11.51
CA PHE A 316 8.28 22.48 11.83
C PHE A 316 7.66 23.89 11.82
N ASP A 317 6.51 24.03 11.15
CA ASP A 317 5.67 25.22 11.22
C ASP A 317 4.66 25.12 12.36
N LYS A 318 4.89 25.91 13.40
CA LYS A 318 4.02 25.99 14.58
C LYS A 318 2.59 26.48 14.27
N VAL A 319 2.38 27.22 13.17
CA VAL A 319 1.06 27.76 12.81
C VAL A 319 0.16 26.68 12.22
N TYR A 320 0.73 25.77 11.43
CA TYR A 320 -0.02 24.76 10.68
C TYR A 320 0.05 23.36 11.30
N CYS A 321 0.87 23.17 12.33
CA CYS A 321 1.16 21.85 12.91
C CYS A 321 1.70 20.86 11.86
N GLU A 322 2.59 21.32 10.99
CA GLU A 322 3.12 20.55 9.87
C GLU A 322 4.62 20.75 9.70
N ASN A 323 5.29 19.74 9.15
CA ASN A 323 6.68 19.84 8.72
C ASN A 323 6.79 20.89 7.60
N LYS A 324 7.81 21.76 7.67
CA LYS A 324 7.97 22.85 6.72
C LYS A 324 9.32 22.80 6.03
N ALA A 325 9.26 22.80 4.71
CA ALA A 325 10.37 23.18 3.84
C ALA A 325 10.71 24.66 4.05
N ASP A 326 11.89 24.95 4.61
CA ASP A 326 12.42 26.30 4.76
C ASP A 326 13.60 26.58 3.81
N ASN A 327 13.93 25.63 2.94
CA ASN A 327 15.06 25.64 2.01
C ASN A 327 16.43 25.72 2.71
N THR A 328 16.51 25.35 3.99
CA THR A 328 17.75 25.36 4.79
C THR A 328 17.83 24.12 5.69
N VAL A 329 18.84 23.29 5.48
CA VAL A 329 19.13 22.12 6.31
C VAL A 329 20.35 22.41 7.19
N THR A 330 20.13 22.58 8.49
CA THR A 330 21.21 22.85 9.44
C THR A 330 21.85 21.56 9.99
N SER A 331 23.03 21.69 10.60
CA SER A 331 23.64 20.58 11.35
C SER A 331 22.76 20.10 12.52
N ASP A 332 21.95 20.98 13.10
CA ASP A 332 21.05 20.60 14.19
C ASP A 332 19.85 19.80 13.65
N ASP A 333 19.29 20.17 12.50
CA ASP A 333 18.23 19.40 11.84
C ASP A 333 18.70 17.98 11.51
N LYS A 334 19.90 17.87 10.92
CA LYS A 334 20.53 16.58 10.60
C LYS A 334 20.70 15.70 11.85
N LYS A 335 21.15 16.28 12.96
CA LYS A 335 21.31 15.57 14.24
C LYS A 335 19.97 15.16 14.86
N SER A 336 18.96 16.04 14.83
CA SER A 336 17.59 15.71 15.25
C SER A 336 17.07 14.52 14.46
N LEU A 337 17.20 14.54 13.13
CA LEU A 337 16.80 13.42 12.28
C LEU A 337 17.56 12.14 12.61
N TYR A 338 18.89 12.18 12.69
CA TYR A 338 19.69 11.00 13.03
C TYR A 338 19.27 10.39 14.37
N LYS A 339 18.91 11.23 15.35
CA LYS A 339 18.40 10.81 16.65
C LYS A 339 17.05 10.10 16.53
N MET A 340 16.12 10.59 15.70
CA MET A 340 14.84 9.91 15.45
C MET A 340 15.02 8.57 14.71
N ILE A 341 15.93 8.52 13.74
CA ILE A 341 16.26 7.26 13.04
C ILE A 341 16.88 6.26 14.02
N SER A 342 17.79 6.72 14.89
CA SER A 342 18.38 5.89 15.93
C SER A 342 17.34 5.34 16.89
N ALA A 343 16.39 6.17 17.33
CA ALA A 343 15.27 5.76 18.17
C ALA A 343 14.33 4.77 17.46
N SER A 344 14.13 4.90 16.15
CA SER A 344 13.35 3.93 15.37
C SER A 344 13.98 2.54 15.38
N ASN A 345 15.31 2.47 15.28
CA ASN A 345 16.06 1.20 15.39
C ASN A 345 16.02 0.66 16.83
N GLU A 346 16.26 1.51 17.83
CA GLU A 346 16.18 1.14 19.24
C GLU A 346 14.79 0.58 19.61
N MET A 347 13.71 1.22 19.15
CA MET A 347 12.35 0.72 19.32
C MET A 347 12.20 -0.70 18.76
N LEU A 348 12.65 -0.95 17.51
CA LEU A 348 12.56 -2.26 16.88
C LEU A 348 13.39 -3.34 17.62
N ASP A 349 14.58 -2.98 18.09
CA ASP A 349 15.47 -3.88 18.84
C ASP A 349 14.88 -4.29 20.20
N ASN A 350 13.99 -3.48 20.77
CA ASN A 350 13.45 -3.66 22.10
C ASN A 350 11.99 -4.15 22.15
N ILE A 351 11.34 -4.35 21.00
CA ILE A 351 10.03 -5.01 20.89
C ILE A 351 10.14 -6.51 20.58
N THR A 352 11.28 -7.13 20.87
CA THR A 352 11.58 -8.52 20.48
C THR A 352 10.68 -9.56 21.15
N GLU A 353 10.05 -9.22 22.27
CA GLU A 353 9.09 -10.07 22.99
C GLU A 353 7.66 -10.06 22.38
N LEU A 354 7.38 -9.14 21.45
CA LEU A 354 6.10 -9.12 20.73
C LEU A 354 6.00 -10.29 19.72
N PRO A 355 4.79 -10.66 19.27
CA PRO A 355 4.63 -11.61 18.16
C PRO A 355 5.39 -11.16 16.90
N LYS A 356 5.98 -12.11 16.14
CA LYS A 356 6.77 -11.77 14.94
C LYS A 356 5.99 -11.00 13.88
N GLU A 357 4.72 -11.36 13.67
CA GLU A 357 3.83 -10.63 12.75
C GLU A 357 3.67 -9.16 13.15
N LEU A 358 3.65 -8.88 14.46
CA LEU A 358 3.54 -7.52 14.99
C LEU A 358 4.84 -6.75 14.84
N GLN A 359 5.99 -7.38 15.10
CA GLN A 359 7.30 -6.79 14.86
C GLN A 359 7.43 -6.34 13.39
N GLU A 360 7.02 -7.20 12.45
CA GLU A 360 7.02 -6.88 11.02
C GLU A 360 6.03 -5.75 10.66
N LYS A 361 4.89 -5.63 11.34
CA LYS A 361 3.97 -4.50 11.14
C LYS A 361 4.62 -3.16 11.52
N TYR A 362 5.27 -3.07 12.68
CA TYR A 362 6.01 -1.87 13.06
C TYR A 362 7.16 -1.57 12.11
N LYS A 363 7.93 -2.60 11.73
CA LYS A 363 9.01 -2.46 10.75
C LYS A 363 8.50 -1.94 9.41
N ASN A 364 7.37 -2.46 8.91
CA ASN A 364 6.78 -2.03 7.66
C ASN A 364 6.17 -0.62 7.76
N ALA A 365 5.56 -0.25 8.89
CA ALA A 365 5.10 1.12 9.11
C ALA A 365 6.26 2.12 9.05
N LEU A 366 7.41 1.79 9.69
CA LEU A 366 8.62 2.62 9.62
C LEU A 366 9.21 2.74 8.21
N LYS A 367 8.92 1.82 7.28
CA LYS A 367 9.32 1.97 5.87
C LYS A 367 8.44 2.93 5.08
N ASN A 368 7.27 3.28 5.62
CA ASN A 368 6.27 4.12 4.96
C ASN A 368 6.11 5.50 5.62
N ILE A 369 6.69 5.70 6.80
CA ILE A 369 6.54 6.93 7.58
C ILE A 369 7.74 7.86 7.42
N TYR A 370 7.48 9.15 7.34
CA TYR A 370 8.48 10.20 7.41
C TYR A 370 8.59 10.75 8.83
N LEU A 371 9.79 11.21 9.19
CA LEU A 371 10.09 11.77 10.51
C LEU A 371 10.35 13.26 10.40
N GLY A 372 9.78 14.06 11.30
CA GLY A 372 10.02 15.50 11.40
C GLY A 372 10.28 15.95 12.82
N ASP A 373 10.94 17.10 13.00
CA ASP A 373 11.21 17.67 14.31
C ASP A 373 10.11 18.65 14.73
N TYR A 374 9.32 18.27 15.73
CA TYR A 374 8.17 19.01 16.22
C TYR A 374 8.55 20.01 17.31
N THR A 375 8.48 21.31 17.02
CA THR A 375 8.74 22.38 18.00
C THR A 375 7.47 23.02 18.56
N ASN A 376 6.49 22.23 19.01
CA ASN A 376 5.31 22.74 19.71
C ASN A 376 5.42 22.66 21.24
N SER A 377 4.58 23.47 21.87
CA SER A 377 4.47 23.75 23.29
C SER A 377 3.35 23.00 24.02
N TYR A 378 2.70 21.99 23.39
CA TYR A 378 1.76 21.12 24.12
C TYR A 378 1.90 19.57 23.99
N ALA A 379 2.79 19.04 23.14
CA ALA A 379 2.99 17.58 22.98
C ALA A 379 4.44 17.23 22.62
N PHE A 380 4.82 15.95 22.79
CA PHE A 380 6.15 15.43 22.45
C PHE A 380 6.21 14.73 21.09
N GLY A 381 5.09 14.19 20.62
CA GLY A 381 4.93 13.58 19.31
C GLY A 381 3.54 13.82 18.74
N HIS A 382 3.39 13.64 17.43
CA HIS A 382 2.10 13.63 16.75
C HIS A 382 2.19 12.93 15.39
N THR A 383 1.25 12.04 15.12
CA THR A 383 1.06 11.38 13.83
C THR A 383 0.01 12.10 12.98
N LYS A 384 0.36 12.41 11.73
CA LYS A 384 -0.60 12.85 10.71
C LYS A 384 -0.24 12.20 9.38
N ASP A 385 -1.22 11.57 8.74
CA ASP A 385 -1.04 10.87 7.47
C ASP A 385 0.15 9.89 7.55
N ASN A 386 1.16 10.07 6.72
CA ASN A 386 2.39 9.27 6.70
C ASN A 386 3.59 9.97 7.37
N THR A 387 3.34 10.85 8.33
CA THR A 387 4.40 11.60 9.03
C THR A 387 4.22 11.53 10.55
N ILE A 388 5.31 11.25 11.27
CA ILE A 388 5.40 11.44 12.72
C ILE A 388 6.36 12.60 12.98
N ALA A 389 5.85 13.63 13.65
CA ALA A 389 6.65 14.75 14.10
C ALA A 389 6.98 14.58 15.59
N ILE A 390 8.25 14.75 15.98
CA ILE A 390 8.74 14.46 17.34
C ILE A 390 9.59 15.62 17.86
N ASN A 391 9.40 16.03 19.10
CA ASN A 391 10.21 17.08 19.73
C ASN A 391 11.58 16.55 20.14
N CYS A 392 12.52 16.55 19.18
CA CYS A 392 13.83 15.93 19.34
C CYS A 392 14.76 16.67 20.29
N LYS A 393 14.48 17.96 20.47
CA LYS A 393 15.25 18.85 21.34
C LYS A 393 15.06 18.53 22.82
N LEU A 394 13.86 18.09 23.21
CA LEU A 394 13.50 17.90 24.63
C LEU A 394 13.55 16.43 25.08
N ALA A 395 13.50 15.48 24.16
CA ALA A 395 13.49 14.05 24.44
C ALA A 395 14.82 13.39 24.05
N ASN A 396 15.38 12.48 24.83
CA ASN A 396 16.52 11.64 24.43
C ASN A 396 16.09 10.50 23.47
N THR A 397 17.03 9.69 22.97
CA THR A 397 16.74 8.61 22.00
C THR A 397 15.70 7.61 22.53
N THR A 398 15.86 7.17 23.79
CA THR A 398 14.92 6.28 24.48
C THR A 398 13.51 6.87 24.62
N GLU A 399 13.43 8.15 24.99
CA GLU A 399 12.15 8.86 25.09
C GLU A 399 11.48 9.00 23.72
N ILE A 400 12.28 9.25 22.68
CA ILE A 400 11.82 9.25 21.28
C ILE A 400 11.33 7.86 20.85
N SER A 401 11.98 6.77 21.28
CA SER A 401 11.50 5.40 21.02
C SER A 401 10.12 5.15 21.63
N SER A 402 9.85 5.67 22.84
CA SER A 402 8.53 5.61 23.48
C SER A 402 7.48 6.41 22.70
N ILE A 403 7.83 7.62 22.27
CA ILE A 403 6.95 8.43 21.42
C ILE A 403 6.66 7.71 20.10
N LEU A 404 7.69 7.16 19.45
CA LEU A 404 7.56 6.46 18.17
C LEU A 404 6.63 5.26 18.27
N ILE A 405 6.77 4.41 19.30
CA ILE A 405 5.89 3.24 19.41
C ILE A 405 4.44 3.67 19.67
N HIS A 406 4.22 4.72 20.46
CA HIS A 406 2.89 5.31 20.68
C HIS A 406 2.26 5.78 19.37
N GLU A 407 2.97 6.65 18.66
CA GLU A 407 2.52 7.30 17.42
C GLU A 407 2.34 6.29 16.26
N LEU A 408 3.27 5.33 16.11
CA LEU A 408 3.13 4.25 15.13
C LEU A 408 1.96 3.33 15.46
N THR A 409 1.61 3.16 16.73
CA THR A 409 0.41 2.40 17.11
C THR A 409 -0.85 3.10 16.59
N HIS A 410 -0.94 4.44 16.72
CA HIS A 410 -2.04 5.20 16.12
C HIS A 410 -2.08 5.03 14.60
N TYR A 411 -0.95 5.16 13.92
CA TYR A 411 -0.85 4.95 12.47
C TYR A 411 -1.42 3.58 12.06
N LEU A 412 -0.95 2.51 12.70
CA LEU A 412 -1.35 1.14 12.40
C LEU A 412 -2.83 0.87 12.73
N LEU A 413 -3.39 1.50 13.77
CA LEU A 413 -4.82 1.36 14.12
C LEU A 413 -5.71 2.10 13.12
N ASN A 414 -5.30 3.29 12.67
CA ASN A 414 -6.02 4.07 11.66
C ASN A 414 -6.06 3.36 10.30
N GLU A 415 -4.95 2.74 9.86
CA GLU A 415 -4.91 1.92 8.63
C GLU A 415 -5.92 0.76 8.67
N ASN A 416 -6.24 0.25 9.86
CA ASN A 416 -7.23 -0.81 10.06
C ASN A 416 -8.68 -0.30 10.15
N GLY A 417 -8.92 0.98 9.83
CA GLY A 417 -10.25 1.60 9.83
C GLY A 417 -10.81 1.83 11.23
N MET A 418 -9.95 1.88 12.25
CA MET A 418 -10.37 2.23 13.61
C MET A 418 -10.51 3.75 13.71
N GLU A 419 -11.70 4.26 14.00
CA GLU A 419 -11.90 5.68 14.28
C GLU A 419 -11.17 6.07 15.58
N ALA A 420 -10.66 7.31 15.62
CA ALA A 420 -9.99 7.88 16.79
C ALA A 420 -10.92 7.78 18.01
N SER A 421 -10.52 6.96 18.98
CA SER A 421 -11.33 6.69 20.17
C SER A 421 -10.42 6.42 21.36
N THR A 422 -10.97 6.55 22.57
CA THR A 422 -10.27 6.22 23.83
C THR A 422 -9.69 4.80 23.83
N MET A 423 -10.22 3.89 23.01
CA MET A 423 -9.66 2.56 22.88
C MET A 423 -8.32 2.55 22.13
N GLN A 424 -8.09 3.44 21.16
CA GLN A 424 -6.77 3.57 20.54
C GLN A 424 -5.72 3.97 21.57
N GLU A 425 -6.05 4.92 22.46
CA GLU A 425 -5.17 5.38 23.53
C GLU A 425 -4.83 4.26 24.52
N VAL A 426 -5.80 3.41 24.86
CA VAL A 426 -5.54 2.21 25.69
C VAL A 426 -4.47 1.33 25.05
N GLU A 427 -4.53 1.13 23.73
CA GLU A 427 -3.53 0.35 22.99
C GLU A 427 -2.17 1.05 22.94
N THR A 428 -2.12 2.36 22.65
CA THR A 428 -0.87 3.10 22.47
C THR A 428 -0.07 3.17 23.78
N PHE A 429 -0.71 3.52 24.90
CA PHE A 429 -0.07 3.49 26.22
C PHE A 429 0.37 2.07 26.62
N PHE A 430 -0.38 1.05 26.20
CA PHE A 430 0.00 -0.32 26.50
C PHE A 430 1.21 -0.78 25.68
N MET A 431 1.30 -0.37 24.42
CA MET A 431 2.48 -0.63 23.58
C MET A 431 3.72 0.06 24.16
N GLU A 432 3.61 1.29 24.63
CA GLU A 432 4.68 1.95 25.38
C GLU A 432 5.10 1.15 26.62
N TYR A 433 4.14 0.61 27.37
CA TYR A 433 4.45 -0.24 28.52
C TYR A 433 5.20 -1.53 28.13
N LYS A 434 4.89 -2.14 26.98
CA LYS A 434 5.63 -3.30 26.48
C LYS A 434 7.07 -2.96 26.15
N LEU A 435 7.32 -1.79 25.54
CA LEU A 435 8.68 -1.29 25.32
C LEU A 435 9.39 -1.05 26.66
N TYR A 436 8.77 -0.32 27.58
CA TYR A 436 9.29 -0.06 28.93
C TYR A 436 9.61 -1.35 29.71
N GLU A 437 8.75 -2.36 29.64
CA GLU A 437 8.92 -3.62 30.36
C GLU A 437 10.20 -4.35 29.96
N HIS A 438 10.55 -4.28 28.69
CA HIS A 438 11.79 -4.84 28.16
C HIS A 438 12.99 -3.98 28.58
N GLU A 439 12.90 -2.69 28.30
CA GLU A 439 13.98 -1.72 28.47
C GLU A 439 14.42 -1.49 29.92
N ARG A 440 13.49 -1.50 30.89
CA ARG A 440 13.82 -1.34 32.31
C ARG A 440 14.74 -2.44 32.87
N LYS A 441 14.94 -3.53 32.13
CA LYS A 441 15.94 -4.57 32.45
C LYS A 441 17.37 -4.04 32.25
N ASN A 442 17.54 -2.98 31.45
CA ASN A 442 18.78 -2.25 31.25
C ASN A 442 18.94 -1.14 32.31
N PRO A 443 19.97 -1.20 33.17
CA PRO A 443 20.18 -0.23 34.25
C PRO A 443 20.43 1.22 33.77
N ASP A 444 20.88 1.39 32.53
CA ASP A 444 21.18 2.72 31.98
C ASP A 444 19.95 3.41 31.38
N TYR A 445 18.93 2.65 30.96
CA TYR A 445 17.65 3.16 30.44
C TYR A 445 16.89 4.03 31.46
N MET A 446 17.07 3.75 32.76
CA MET A 446 16.33 4.42 33.83
C MET A 446 17.01 5.69 34.37
N LYS A 447 18.23 6.02 33.92
CA LYS A 447 19.03 7.09 34.52
C LYS A 447 18.69 8.49 34.01
N ASP A 448 18.11 8.62 32.82
CA ASP A 448 17.98 9.91 32.12
C ASP A 448 16.53 10.30 31.76
N LYS A 449 15.60 10.28 32.73
CA LYS A 449 14.16 10.56 32.48
C LYS A 449 13.70 12.00 32.71
N LYS A 450 14.62 12.98 32.74
CA LYS A 450 14.26 14.38 33.01
C LYS A 450 14.18 15.16 31.71
N SER A 451 12.99 15.21 31.12
CA SER A 451 12.70 16.21 30.08
C SER A 451 12.17 17.49 30.74
N PHE A 452 12.64 18.64 30.26
CA PHE A 452 12.23 19.95 30.77
C PHE A 452 11.27 20.60 29.78
N TYR A 453 10.02 20.75 30.20
CA TYR A 453 8.98 21.41 29.44
C TYR A 453 8.68 22.79 30.05
N PHE A 454 9.08 23.87 29.39
CA PHE A 454 8.92 25.25 29.92
C PHE A 454 9.49 25.46 31.34
N GLY A 455 10.56 24.74 31.70
CA GLY A 455 11.12 24.77 33.05
C GLY A 455 10.35 23.97 34.09
N ILE A 456 9.33 23.20 33.67
CA ILE A 456 8.62 22.20 34.47
C ILE A 456 9.16 20.82 34.07
N GLU A 457 9.56 20.03 35.06
CA GLU A 457 9.94 18.63 34.84
C GLU A 457 8.70 17.86 34.36
N SER A 458 8.75 17.36 33.12
CA SER A 458 7.71 16.54 32.52
C SER A 458 8.35 15.21 32.14
N ASN A 459 7.66 14.10 32.39
CA ASN A 459 8.15 12.79 31.97
C ASN A 459 7.57 12.51 30.58
N VAL A 460 8.43 12.30 29.57
CA VAL A 460 8.00 11.84 28.24
C VAL A 460 7.36 10.45 28.34
N ILE A 461 7.95 9.59 29.17
CA ILE A 461 7.43 8.27 29.50
C ILE A 461 6.48 8.40 30.69
N ASP A 462 5.21 7.95 30.55
CA ASP A 462 4.25 8.05 31.65
C ASP A 462 4.53 7.05 32.77
N MET A 463 5.38 7.45 33.72
CA MET A 463 5.73 6.61 34.86
C MET A 463 4.54 6.34 35.79
N ASN A 464 3.46 7.12 35.77
CA ASN A 464 2.27 6.81 36.57
C ASN A 464 1.57 5.57 36.00
N TYR A 465 1.41 5.51 34.68
CA TYR A 465 0.95 4.32 33.97
C TYR A 465 1.87 3.14 34.23
N MET A 466 3.17 3.29 33.97
CA MET A 466 4.14 2.19 34.10
C MET A 466 4.16 1.58 35.51
N ASN A 467 4.24 2.43 36.55
CA ASN A 467 4.29 1.99 37.94
C ASN A 467 2.98 1.31 38.37
N TYR A 468 1.84 1.80 37.89
CA TYR A 468 0.55 1.21 38.23
C TYR A 468 0.34 -0.13 37.53
N ALA A 469 0.76 -0.27 36.26
CA ALA A 469 0.76 -1.54 35.55
C ALA A 469 1.67 -2.58 36.23
N ASP A 470 2.88 -2.18 36.62
CA ASP A 470 3.80 -3.05 37.38
C ASP A 470 3.20 -3.49 38.72
N LYS A 471 2.55 -2.57 39.45
CA LYS A 471 1.82 -2.89 40.68
C LYS A 471 0.73 -3.92 40.42
N LEU A 472 -0.12 -3.71 39.42
CA LEU A 472 -1.19 -4.66 39.06
C LEU A 472 -0.65 -6.04 38.72
N LYS A 473 0.45 -6.14 37.95
CA LYS A 473 1.12 -7.42 37.67
C LYS A 473 1.69 -8.06 38.93
N SER A 474 2.27 -7.28 39.84
CA SER A 474 2.83 -7.81 41.10
C SER A 474 1.75 -8.37 42.03
N GLU A 475 0.59 -7.70 42.10
CA GLU A 475 -0.56 -8.13 42.91
C GLU A 475 -1.32 -9.28 42.25
N ASN A 476 -1.33 -9.33 40.90
CA ASN A 476 -2.02 -10.34 40.11
C ASN A 476 -1.11 -10.85 38.97
N PRO A 477 -0.18 -11.79 39.25
CA PRO A 477 0.82 -12.24 38.25
C PRO A 477 0.24 -12.85 36.96
N ASN A 478 -1.01 -13.32 37.01
CA ASN A 478 -1.70 -13.94 35.88
C ASN A 478 -2.76 -13.00 35.26
N ILE A 479 -2.73 -11.69 35.55
CA ILE A 479 -3.67 -10.74 34.95
C ILE A 479 -3.53 -10.79 33.41
N PRO A 480 -4.63 -10.97 32.66
CA PRO A 480 -4.58 -10.90 31.22
C PRO A 480 -4.06 -9.54 30.76
N GLU A 481 -3.15 -9.52 29.78
CA GLU A 481 -2.54 -8.30 29.25
C GLU A 481 -3.58 -7.23 28.86
N LYS A 482 -4.69 -7.65 28.23
CA LYS A 482 -5.79 -6.76 27.86
C LYS A 482 -6.46 -6.08 29.06
N GLU A 483 -6.63 -6.84 30.14
CA GLU A 483 -7.25 -6.35 31.37
C GLU A 483 -6.30 -5.41 32.11
N LEU A 484 -5.00 -5.72 32.09
CA LEU A 484 -3.96 -4.85 32.61
C LEU A 484 -3.97 -3.48 31.90
N ALA A 485 -4.00 -3.47 30.57
CA ALA A 485 -4.00 -2.27 29.75
C ALA A 485 -5.15 -1.32 30.10
N VAL A 486 -6.38 -1.85 30.11
CA VAL A 486 -7.59 -1.07 30.45
C VAL A 486 -7.55 -0.58 31.88
N LYS A 487 -7.23 -1.45 32.85
CA LYS A 487 -7.21 -1.06 34.27
C LYS A 487 -6.17 0.01 34.55
N ALA A 488 -4.99 -0.08 33.92
CA ALA A 488 -3.96 0.93 34.05
C ALA A 488 -4.40 2.26 33.44
N PHE A 489 -4.92 2.24 32.21
CA PHE A 489 -5.41 3.45 31.53
C PHE A 489 -6.56 4.12 32.29
N VAL A 490 -7.58 3.35 32.71
CA VAL A 490 -8.73 3.84 33.46
C VAL A 490 -8.29 4.54 34.74
N LYS A 491 -7.26 4.02 35.41
CA LYS A 491 -6.77 4.61 36.65
C LYS A 491 -6.00 5.91 36.44
N THR A 492 -5.25 6.01 35.35
CA THR A 492 -4.19 7.03 35.19
C THR A 492 -4.57 8.14 34.23
N HIS A 493 -5.31 7.84 33.15
CA HIS A 493 -5.59 8.79 32.06
C HIS A 493 -7.06 9.06 31.81
N TYR A 494 -7.98 8.17 32.20
CA TYR A 494 -9.39 8.29 31.84
C TYR A 494 -10.01 9.65 32.20
N ASP A 495 -9.76 10.17 33.40
CA ASP A 495 -10.28 11.47 33.81
C ASP A 495 -9.74 12.62 32.96
N TYR A 496 -8.49 12.53 32.49
CA TYR A 496 -7.95 13.51 31.55
C TYR A 496 -8.73 13.46 30.24
N TYR A 497 -8.85 12.29 29.60
CA TYR A 497 -9.53 12.18 28.30
C TYR A 497 -11.02 12.55 28.39
N LYS A 498 -11.71 12.07 29.42
CA LYS A 498 -13.13 12.40 29.68
C LYS A 498 -13.40 13.90 29.75
N ASN A 499 -12.46 14.67 30.31
CA ASN A 499 -12.63 16.11 30.49
C ASN A 499 -12.23 16.93 29.24
N HIS A 500 -11.48 16.35 28.29
CA HIS A 500 -10.92 17.07 27.14
C HIS A 500 -11.51 16.65 25.78
N TYR A 501 -12.21 15.51 25.70
CA TYR A 501 -12.76 14.98 24.44
C TYR A 501 -14.26 14.66 24.55
N MET A 502 -15.00 14.79 23.44
CA MET A 502 -16.47 14.70 23.41
C MET A 502 -17.02 13.27 23.29
N ASP A 503 -16.24 12.27 22.88
CA ASP A 503 -16.69 10.89 22.63
C ASP A 503 -15.81 9.85 23.35
N VAL A 504 -15.87 9.88 24.68
CA VAL A 504 -15.05 9.01 25.56
C VAL A 504 -15.90 7.89 26.13
N LYS A 505 -15.55 6.65 25.78
CA LYS A 505 -16.25 5.43 26.26
C LYS A 505 -16.10 5.27 27.76
N SER A 506 -17.15 4.85 28.47
CA SER A 506 -17.08 4.63 29.92
C SER A 506 -16.09 3.51 30.29
N PRO A 507 -15.58 3.45 31.54
CA PRO A 507 -14.73 2.36 31.97
C PRO A 507 -15.39 0.98 31.77
N GLU A 508 -16.69 0.86 32.05
CA GLU A 508 -17.44 -0.38 31.83
C GLU A 508 -17.53 -0.75 30.34
N GLU A 509 -17.68 0.25 29.46
CA GLU A 509 -17.69 0.05 28.01
C GLU A 509 -16.31 -0.38 27.49
N LEU A 510 -15.23 0.22 27.98
CA LEU A 510 -13.86 -0.19 27.65
C LEU A 510 -13.59 -1.63 28.10
N GLU A 511 -13.95 -1.99 29.33
CA GLU A 511 -13.84 -3.36 29.83
C GLU A 511 -14.67 -4.36 29.04
N LYS A 512 -15.90 -3.97 28.65
CA LYS A 512 -16.79 -4.79 27.82
C LYS A 512 -16.21 -5.01 26.43
N LEU A 513 -15.72 -3.95 25.78
CA LEU A 513 -15.12 -4.03 24.44
C LEU A 513 -13.93 -4.97 24.41
N VAL A 514 -13.09 -4.95 25.45
CA VAL A 514 -11.95 -5.86 25.56
C VAL A 514 -12.38 -7.33 25.78
N LYS A 515 -13.47 -7.57 26.50
CA LYS A 515 -14.01 -8.91 26.75
C LYS A 515 -14.75 -9.49 25.53
N GLU A 516 -15.46 -8.65 24.77
CA GLU A 516 -16.30 -9.07 23.65
C GLU A 516 -15.55 -9.09 22.31
N ASN A 517 -14.59 -8.19 22.10
CA ASN A 517 -13.82 -8.15 20.86
C ASN A 517 -12.53 -8.95 21.00
N ASN A 518 -12.50 -10.13 20.37
CA ASN A 518 -11.26 -10.79 20.01
C ASN A 518 -10.43 -10.02 18.96
N LYS A 519 -10.94 -8.90 18.44
CA LYS A 519 -10.27 -8.03 17.46
C LYS A 519 -9.23 -7.08 18.08
N TYR A 520 -9.36 -6.71 19.34
CA TYR A 520 -8.47 -5.73 19.97
C TYR A 520 -7.60 -6.40 21.03
N VAL A 521 -6.30 -6.31 20.81
CA VAL A 521 -5.29 -5.79 21.76
C VAL A 521 -3.89 -5.78 21.14
N TYR A 522 -3.69 -6.34 19.94
CA TYR A 522 -2.43 -6.12 19.21
C TYR A 522 -2.66 -6.43 17.73
N LEU A 523 -2.97 -5.41 16.93
CA LEU A 523 -2.95 -5.38 15.46
C LEU A 523 -2.97 -6.78 14.79
N LYS A 524 -4.16 -7.36 14.55
CA LYS A 524 -4.30 -8.55 13.68
C LYS A 524 -4.48 -8.16 12.23
#